data_AF-A0A849T3N5-F1
#
_entry.id   AF-A0A849T3N5-F1
#
_cell.length_a   1.000
_cell.length_b   1.000
_cell.length_c   1.000
_cell.angle_alpha   90.00
_cell.angle_beta   90.00
_cell.angle_gamma   90.00
#
_symmetry.space_group_name_H-M   'P 1'
#
loop_
_entity.id
_entity.type
_entity.pdbx_description
1 polymer ?
#
loop_
_entity_poly.entity_id
_entity_poly.type
_entity_poly.pdbx_seq_one_letter_code
_entity_poly.pdbx_strand_id
1 'polypeptide(L)'
;MYQKNGEEENIVFVDTRAGISGKNILATYDQRTEIEESHRQMKCFQGLEKLPSKKLVHVVFRIIMGTIAYNLFNLFLNSEKCSTLEDYTLKTHRQRRRSSERNPEIIIYTGDTYAILNNLDFLDIILTLKKSTQMKLRKIFKELTS
;
A
#
# COMPACT_ATOMS: atom_id res chain seq x y z
N MET A 1 -28.89 0.32 15.93
CA MET A 1 -28.09 -0.30 17.01
C MET A 1 -26.96 -1.07 16.37
N TYR A 2 -25.74 -0.54 16.42
CA TYR A 2 -24.54 -1.27 16.05
C TYR A 2 -23.91 -1.78 17.36
N GLN A 3 -23.88 -3.10 17.56
CA GLN A 3 -23.19 -3.69 18.72
C GLN A 3 -21.78 -4.07 18.30
N LYS A 4 -20.79 -3.38 18.87
CA LYS A 4 -19.39 -3.79 18.82
C LYS A 4 -18.88 -3.81 20.26
N ASN A 5 -18.48 -4.98 20.74
CA ASN A 5 -17.90 -5.23 22.08
C ASN A 5 -18.83 -5.14 23.32
N GLY A 6 -20.15 -5.22 23.16
CA GLY A 6 -21.07 -5.24 24.32
C GLY A 6 -21.38 -3.86 24.92
N GLU A 7 -20.87 -2.80 24.30
CA GLU A 7 -21.26 -1.41 24.58
C GLU A 7 -22.34 -0.96 23.57
N GLU A 8 -23.40 -0.33 24.07
CA GLU A 8 -24.43 0.25 23.20
C GLU A 8 -23.96 1.59 22.63
N GLU A 9 -23.57 1.58 21.35
CA GLU A 9 -23.23 2.81 20.63
C GLU A 9 -24.49 3.41 20.01
N ASN A 10 -24.92 4.54 20.57
CA ASN A 10 -26.03 5.33 20.07
C ASN A 10 -25.51 6.47 19.19
N ILE A 11 -25.87 6.45 17.91
CA ILE A 11 -25.51 7.49 16.95
C ILE A 11 -26.76 8.31 16.64
N VAL A 12 -26.67 9.63 16.84
CA VAL A 12 -27.75 10.58 16.55
C VAL A 12 -27.40 11.36 15.28
N PHE A 13 -28.31 11.36 14.31
CA PHE A 13 -28.16 12.11 13.06
C PHE A 13 -29.05 13.35 13.08
N VAL A 14 -28.49 14.48 12.68
CA VAL A 14 -29.21 15.74 12.48
C VAL A 14 -29.03 16.16 11.03
N ASP A 15 -30.13 16.42 10.33
CA ASP A 15 -30.13 16.86 8.93
C ASP A 15 -30.99 18.12 8.80
N THR A 16 -30.61 19.01 7.88
CA THR A 16 -31.36 20.24 7.57
C THR A 16 -32.49 19.99 6.57
N ARG A 17 -32.45 18.85 5.88
CA ARG A 17 -33.42 18.49 4.85
C ARG A 17 -34.61 17.75 5.48
N ALA A 18 -35.80 18.32 5.36
CA ALA A 18 -37.03 17.70 5.83
C ALA A 18 -37.45 16.52 4.92
N GLY A 19 -38.05 15.48 5.51
CA GLY A 19 -38.67 14.38 4.77
C GLY A 19 -37.71 13.32 4.21
N ILE A 20 -36.43 13.35 4.59
CA ILE A 20 -35.47 12.31 4.17
C ILE A 20 -35.70 11.02 4.95
N SER A 21 -35.74 9.90 4.23
CA SER A 21 -35.79 8.57 4.82
C SER A 21 -34.53 8.25 5.62
N GLY A 22 -34.68 7.58 6.76
CA GLY A 22 -33.55 7.11 7.57
C GLY A 22 -32.53 6.28 6.79
N LYS A 23 -32.96 5.53 5.76
CA LYS A 23 -32.05 4.81 4.85
C LYS A 23 -31.11 5.74 4.09
N ASN A 24 -31.60 6.88 3.63
CA ASN A 24 -30.80 7.85 2.89
C ASN A 24 -29.85 8.60 3.83
N ILE A 25 -30.27 8.85 5.07
CA ILE A 25 -29.41 9.44 6.11
C ILE A 25 -28.23 8.50 6.40
N LEU A 26 -28.52 7.21 6.60
CA LEU A 26 -27.48 6.19 6.80
C LEU A 26 -26.55 6.07 5.59
N ALA A 27 -27.10 5.96 4.38
CA ALA A 27 -26.29 5.89 3.17
C ALA A 27 -25.39 7.12 2.98
N THR A 28 -25.87 8.32 3.34
CA THR A 28 -25.07 9.55 3.34
C THR A 28 -23.96 9.48 4.39
N TYR A 29 -24.27 8.98 5.59
CA TYR A 29 -23.29 8.84 6.66
C TYR A 29 -22.19 7.82 6.31
N ASP A 30 -22.54 6.73 5.63
CA ASP A 30 -21.59 5.70 5.22
C ASP A 30 -20.50 6.25 4.27
N GLN A 31 -20.82 7.27 3.46
CA GLN A 31 -19.85 7.96 2.60
C GLN A 31 -18.69 8.59 3.39
N ARG A 32 -18.88 8.88 4.68
CA ARG A 32 -17.81 9.42 5.55
C ARG A 32 -16.58 8.52 5.56
N THR A 33 -16.78 7.21 5.64
CA THR A 33 -15.68 6.23 5.67
C THR A 33 -14.88 6.27 4.37
N GLU A 34 -15.56 6.38 3.23
CA GLU A 34 -14.93 6.48 1.91
C GLU A 34 -14.13 7.79 1.77
N ILE A 35 -14.64 8.90 2.29
CA ILE A 35 -13.96 10.20 2.31
C ILE A 35 -12.70 10.14 3.19
N GLU A 36 -12.79 9.56 4.38
CA GLU A 36 -11.64 9.40 5.29
C GLU A 36 -10.55 8.53 4.65
N GLU A 37 -10.92 7.44 3.99
CA GLU A 37 -9.97 6.58 3.27
C GLU A 37 -9.34 7.29 2.07
N SER A 38 -10.11 8.08 1.32
CA SER A 38 -9.60 8.91 0.22
C SER A 38 -8.56 9.92 0.72
N HIS A 39 -8.81 10.57 1.86
CA HIS A 39 -7.84 11.45 2.50
C HIS A 39 -6.58 10.70 2.95
N ARG A 40 -6.72 9.49 3.49
CA ARG A 40 -5.56 8.64 3.86
C ARG A 40 -4.75 8.26 2.63
N GLN A 41 -5.39 7.96 1.50
CA GLN A 41 -4.71 7.68 0.24
C GLN A 41 -3.93 8.89 -0.27
N MET A 42 -4.54 10.07 -0.33
CA MET A 42 -3.87 11.29 -0.76
C MET A 42 -2.68 11.64 0.13
N LYS A 43 -2.82 11.53 1.45
CA LYS A 43 -1.69 11.73 2.38
C LYS A 43 -0.69 10.57 2.20
N CYS A 44 -0.92 9.43 2.82
CA CYS A 44 0.05 8.34 2.95
C CYS A 44 0.51 7.70 1.63
N PHE A 45 -0.24 7.88 0.52
CA PHE A 45 0.09 7.25 -0.75
C PHE A 45 0.65 8.19 -1.80
N GLN A 46 0.13 9.41 -1.90
CA GLN A 46 0.66 10.43 -2.81
C GLN A 46 1.72 11.34 -2.15
N GLY A 47 1.95 11.20 -0.84
CA GLY A 47 2.98 11.93 -0.11
C GLY A 47 2.64 13.41 0.09
N LEU A 48 1.35 13.76 0.14
CA LEU A 48 0.89 15.14 0.37
C LEU A 48 1.24 15.66 1.77
N GLU A 49 1.55 14.77 2.71
CA GLU A 49 2.07 15.10 4.04
C GLU A 49 3.52 15.62 4.02
N LYS A 50 4.27 15.36 2.95
CA LYS A 50 5.66 15.82 2.81
C LYS A 50 5.73 16.95 1.79
N LEU A 51 5.76 18.18 2.30
CA LEU A 51 5.90 19.37 1.47
C LEU A 51 7.38 19.72 1.29
N PRO A 52 7.86 19.88 0.04
CA PRO A 52 9.26 20.20 -0.24
C PRO A 52 9.61 21.65 0.11
N SER A 53 8.61 22.51 0.34
CA SER A 53 8.79 23.94 0.61
C SER A 53 7.69 24.47 1.51
N LYS A 54 8.03 25.48 2.32
CA LYS A 54 7.10 26.21 3.20
C LYS A 54 6.45 27.43 2.53
N LYS A 55 6.86 27.79 1.30
CA LYS A 55 6.27 28.91 0.57
C LYS A 55 4.83 28.57 0.20
N LEU A 56 3.87 29.42 0.57
CA LEU A 56 2.43 29.18 0.36
C LEU A 56 2.11 28.79 -1.09
N VAL A 57 2.70 29.48 -2.07
CA VAL A 57 2.50 29.20 -3.50
C VAL A 57 2.88 27.75 -3.84
N HIS A 58 4.00 27.26 -3.32
CA HIS A 58 4.44 25.87 -3.57
C HIS A 58 3.55 24.85 -2.87
N VAL A 59 3.07 25.17 -1.66
CA VAL A 59 2.14 24.31 -0.91
C VAL A 59 0.82 24.19 -1.65
N VAL A 60 0.22 25.32 -2.03
CA VAL A 60 -1.05 25.36 -2.76
C VAL A 60 -0.91 24.65 -4.10
N PHE A 61 0.16 24.92 -4.85
CA PHE A 61 0.42 24.25 -6.13
C PHE A 61 0.55 22.73 -5.96
N ARG A 62 1.31 22.26 -4.97
CA ARG A 62 1.47 20.82 -4.68
C ARG A 62 0.14 20.16 -4.33
N ILE A 63 -0.70 20.83 -3.53
CA ILE A 63 -2.02 20.32 -3.15
C ILE A 63 -2.93 20.23 -4.38
N ILE A 64 -3.07 21.31 -5.15
CA ILE A 64 -3.93 21.34 -6.33
C ILE A 64 -3.50 20.28 -7.35
N MET A 65 -2.22 20.26 -7.72
CA MET A 65 -1.71 19.30 -8.70
C MET A 65 -1.81 17.85 -8.21
N GLY A 66 -1.55 17.60 -6.92
CA GLY A 66 -1.71 16.27 -6.32
C GLY A 66 -3.16 15.78 -6.35
N THR A 67 -4.11 16.65 -6.00
CA THR A 67 -5.54 16.33 -6.05
C THR A 67 -6.02 16.07 -7.48
N ILE A 68 -5.60 16.89 -8.45
CA ILE A 68 -5.94 16.69 -9.87
C ILE A 68 -5.38 15.35 -10.37
N ALA A 69 -4.10 15.06 -10.09
CA ALA A 69 -3.48 13.81 -10.48
C ALA A 69 -4.17 12.59 -9.87
N TYR A 70 -4.55 12.67 -8.59
CA TYR A 70 -5.32 11.62 -7.91
C TYR A 70 -6.69 11.37 -8.58
N ASN A 71 -7.43 12.44 -8.89
CA ASN A 71 -8.74 12.32 -9.54
C ASN A 71 -8.64 11.74 -10.97
N LEU A 72 -7.68 12.21 -11.77
CA LEU A 72 -7.44 11.67 -13.11
C LEU A 72 -7.06 10.19 -13.07
N PHE A 73 -6.26 9.80 -12.08
CA PHE A 73 -5.87 8.42 -11.88
C PHE A 73 -7.07 7.53 -11.47
N ASN A 74 -7.94 8.01 -10.58
CA ASN A 74 -9.16 7.29 -10.23
C ASN A 74 -10.14 7.18 -11.41
N LEU A 75 -10.29 8.23 -12.22
CA LEU A 75 -11.08 8.18 -13.46
C LEU A 75 -10.53 7.14 -14.44
N PHE A 76 -9.21 7.07 -14.57
CA PHE A 76 -8.57 6.05 -15.40
C PHE A 76 -8.84 4.64 -14.87
N LEU A 77 -8.70 4.40 -13.56
CA LEU A 77 -8.98 3.10 -12.95
C LEU A 77 -10.44 2.67 -13.07
N ASN A 78 -11.37 3.62 -12.99
CA ASN A 78 -12.80 3.35 -13.12
C ASN A 78 -13.27 3.30 -14.59
N SER A 79 -12.37 3.43 -15.56
CA SER A 79 -12.72 3.32 -16.98
C SER A 79 -12.99 1.87 -17.39
N GLU A 80 -13.86 1.67 -18.38
CA GLU A 80 -14.21 0.33 -18.91
C GLU A 80 -12.99 -0.46 -19.44
N LYS A 81 -11.88 0.21 -19.77
CA LYS A 81 -10.64 -0.46 -20.15
C LYS A 81 -9.92 -1.12 -18.97
N CYS A 82 -10.19 -0.67 -17.74
CA CYS A 82 -9.65 -1.22 -16.51
C CYS A 82 -10.64 -2.15 -15.79
N SER A 83 -11.91 -2.24 -16.21
CA SER A 83 -12.86 -3.19 -15.61
C SER A 83 -12.50 -4.65 -15.91
N THR A 84 -11.71 -4.91 -16.96
CA THR A 84 -11.12 -6.24 -17.23
C THR A 84 -9.87 -6.54 -16.40
N LEU A 85 -9.35 -5.55 -15.66
CA LEU A 85 -8.20 -5.65 -14.78
C LEU A 85 -8.65 -5.80 -13.30
N GLU A 86 -9.76 -6.49 -13.04
CA GLU A 86 -10.37 -6.68 -11.69
C GLU A 86 -9.37 -7.08 -10.58
N ASP A 87 -8.25 -7.72 -10.92
CA ASP A 87 -7.18 -8.08 -9.97
C ASP A 87 -6.17 -6.95 -9.64
N TYR A 88 -6.27 -5.79 -10.28
CA TYR A 88 -5.28 -4.71 -10.23
C TYR A 88 -5.78 -3.48 -9.47
N THR A 89 -6.03 -3.64 -8.18
CA THR A 89 -6.24 -2.52 -7.27
C THR A 89 -4.95 -1.69 -7.06
N LEU A 90 -5.09 -0.42 -6.67
CA LEU A 90 -3.98 0.44 -6.19
C LEU A 90 -3.10 -0.24 -5.11
N LYS A 91 -3.73 -1.07 -4.26
CA LYS A 91 -3.02 -1.93 -3.31
C LYS A 91 -2.12 -2.93 -4.04
N THR A 92 -2.60 -3.68 -5.03
CA THR A 92 -1.75 -4.61 -5.80
C THR A 92 -0.69 -3.89 -6.62
N HIS A 93 -0.94 -2.69 -7.16
CA HIS A 93 0.12 -1.92 -7.84
C HIS A 93 1.22 -1.43 -6.88
N ARG A 94 0.86 -0.89 -5.72
CA ARG A 94 1.84 -0.40 -4.75
C ARG A 94 2.49 -1.53 -3.95
N GLN A 95 1.78 -2.63 -3.73
CA GLN A 95 2.30 -3.86 -3.16
C GLN A 95 3.22 -4.54 -4.18
N ARG A 96 2.90 -4.61 -5.47
CA ARG A 96 3.84 -5.08 -6.50
C ARG A 96 5.07 -4.19 -6.61
N ARG A 97 4.95 -2.86 -6.64
CA ARG A 97 6.15 -1.97 -6.62
C ARG A 97 7.00 -2.17 -5.36
N ARG A 98 6.38 -2.24 -4.18
CA ARG A 98 7.08 -2.52 -2.92
C ARG A 98 7.62 -3.94 -2.84
N SER A 99 6.97 -4.93 -3.46
CA SER A 99 7.41 -6.32 -3.50
C SER A 99 8.52 -6.52 -4.53
N SER A 100 8.53 -5.79 -5.64
CA SER A 100 9.65 -5.72 -6.57
C SER A 100 10.87 -5.05 -5.92
N GLU A 101 10.67 -3.99 -5.12
CA GLU A 101 11.72 -3.37 -4.30
C GLU A 101 12.11 -4.19 -3.05
N ARG A 102 11.31 -5.21 -2.67
CA ARG A 102 11.52 -6.11 -1.53
C ARG A 102 11.64 -7.57 -1.93
N ASN A 103 11.97 -7.87 -3.18
CA ASN A 103 12.62 -9.13 -3.44
C ASN A 103 14.05 -8.89 -2.94
N PRO A 104 14.45 -9.44 -1.78
CA PRO A 104 15.85 -9.34 -1.40
C PRO A 104 16.60 -10.16 -2.44
N GLU A 105 17.13 -9.48 -3.44
CA GLU A 105 18.08 -10.03 -4.37
C GLU A 105 19.32 -10.37 -3.54
N ILE A 106 19.61 -11.67 -3.40
CA ILE A 106 20.82 -12.14 -2.73
C ILE A 106 21.96 -11.93 -3.71
N ILE A 107 22.90 -11.07 -3.34
CA ILE A 107 24.10 -10.80 -4.13
C ILE A 107 25.24 -11.65 -3.57
N ILE A 108 25.80 -12.53 -4.39
CA ILE A 108 26.98 -13.34 -4.07
C ILE A 108 28.18 -12.76 -4.81
N TYR A 109 29.25 -12.48 -4.07
CA TYR A 109 30.53 -12.03 -4.63
C TYR A 109 31.58 -13.14 -4.57
N THR A 110 32.28 -13.37 -5.67
CA THR A 110 33.42 -14.30 -5.74
C THR A 110 34.57 -13.67 -6.53
N GLY A 111 35.50 -13.01 -5.82
CA GLY A 111 36.59 -12.28 -6.46
C GLY A 111 36.02 -11.13 -7.31
N ASP A 112 36.28 -11.17 -8.62
CA ASP A 112 35.90 -10.13 -9.58
C ASP A 112 34.51 -10.35 -10.21
N THR A 113 33.79 -11.40 -9.83
CA THR A 113 32.45 -11.72 -10.36
C THR A 113 31.39 -11.63 -9.27
N TYR A 114 30.17 -11.31 -9.69
CA TYR A 114 29.00 -11.31 -8.82
C TYR A 114 27.81 -11.98 -9.50
N ALA A 115 26.93 -12.56 -8.68
CA ALA A 115 25.65 -13.11 -9.10
C ALA A 115 24.53 -12.50 -8.27
N ILE A 116 23.43 -12.16 -8.93
CA ILE A 116 22.20 -11.66 -8.30
C ILE A 116 21.17 -12.79 -8.41
N LEU A 117 20.67 -13.25 -7.26
CA LEU A 117 19.76 -14.40 -7.17
C LEU A 117 18.49 -14.02 -6.43
N ASN A 118 17.36 -14.56 -6.87
CA ASN A 118 16.15 -14.53 -6.07
C ASN A 118 16.25 -15.53 -4.90
N ASN A 119 15.47 -15.32 -3.85
CA ASN A 119 15.45 -16.21 -2.68
C ASN A 119 15.20 -17.68 -3.01
N LEU A 120 14.31 -17.97 -3.97
CA LEU A 120 13.98 -19.35 -4.34
C LEU A 120 15.17 -20.03 -5.05
N ASP A 121 15.79 -19.35 -6.01
CA ASP A 121 16.96 -19.85 -6.73
C ASP A 121 18.13 -20.11 -5.77
N PHE A 122 18.33 -19.20 -4.80
CA PHE A 122 19.34 -19.37 -3.77
C PHE A 122 19.07 -20.57 -2.85
N LEU A 123 17.81 -20.79 -2.46
CA LEU A 123 17.42 -21.95 -1.66
C LEU A 123 17.63 -23.26 -2.42
N ASP A 124 17.27 -23.31 -3.71
CA ASP A 124 17.49 -24.48 -4.55
C ASP A 124 18.98 -24.81 -4.69
N ILE A 125 19.83 -23.78 -4.85
CA ILE A 125 21.28 -23.97 -4.84
C ILE A 125 21.73 -24.57 -3.51
N ILE A 126 21.31 -24.01 -2.37
CA ILE A 126 21.70 -24.53 -1.04
C ILE A 126 21.25 -25.98 -0.86
N LEU A 127 20.03 -26.33 -1.26
CA LEU A 127 19.48 -27.67 -1.12
C LEU A 127 20.24 -28.70 -1.99
N THR A 128 20.75 -28.28 -3.14
CA THR A 128 21.53 -29.12 -4.07
C THR A 128 22.98 -29.33 -3.61
N LEU A 129 23.50 -28.49 -2.70
CA LEU A 129 24.87 -28.62 -2.19
C LEU A 129 25.06 -29.87 -1.32
N LYS A 130 26.30 -30.37 -1.27
CA LYS A 130 26.70 -31.47 -0.38
C LYS A 130 26.50 -31.08 1.09
N LYS A 131 26.08 -32.04 1.92
CA LYS A 131 25.85 -31.87 3.38
C LYS A 131 27.05 -31.24 4.12
N SER A 132 28.28 -31.55 3.72
CA SER A 132 29.50 -30.97 4.29
C SER A 132 29.62 -29.46 4.05
N THR A 133 29.22 -28.99 2.87
CA THR A 133 29.21 -27.57 2.51
C THR A 133 28.08 -26.82 3.21
N GLN A 134 26.89 -27.43 3.30
CA GLN A 134 25.75 -26.86 4.04
C GLN A 134 26.08 -26.61 5.52
N MET A 135 26.81 -27.52 6.18
CA MET A 135 27.23 -27.33 7.57
C MET A 135 28.17 -26.14 7.76
N LYS A 136 29.08 -25.89 6.80
CA LYS A 136 29.96 -24.71 6.83
C LYS A 136 29.17 -23.42 6.66
N LEU A 137 28.25 -23.38 5.69
CA LEU A 137 27.37 -22.23 5.46
C LEU A 137 26.48 -21.94 6.68
N ARG A 138 25.93 -22.98 7.32
CA ARG A 138 25.13 -22.83 8.53
C ARG A 138 25.90 -22.18 9.68
N LYS A 139 27.20 -22.48 9.81
CA LYS A 139 28.06 -21.83 10.81
C LYS A 139 28.24 -20.34 10.52
N ILE A 140 28.53 -20.00 9.26
CA ILE A 140 28.72 -18.61 8.80
C ILE A 140 27.43 -17.78 8.98
N PHE A 141 26.27 -18.33 8.59
CA PHE A 141 25.00 -17.61 8.77
C PHE A 141 24.69 -17.35 10.24
N LYS A 142 25.01 -18.29 11.13
CA LYS A 142 24.81 -18.13 12.58
C LYS A 142 25.70 -17.03 13.18
N GLU A 143 26.93 -16.90 12.71
CA GLU A 143 27.85 -15.81 13.10
C GLU A 143 27.38 -14.44 12.58
N LEU A 144 26.73 -14.37 11.42
CA LEU A 144 26.21 -13.12 10.84
C LEU A 144 24.86 -12.65 11.43
N THR A 145 24.14 -13.54 12.12
CA THR A 145 22.82 -13.25 12.73
C THR A 145 22.87 -13.09 14.25
N SER A 146 24.04 -13.21 14.85
CA SER A 146 24.32 -12.94 16.28
C SER A 146 24.85 -11.52 16.43
#